data_AF-A0A1D2X475-F1
#
_entry.id   AF-A0A1D2X475-F1
#
_cell.length_a   1.000
_cell.length_b   1.000
_cell.length_c   1.000
_cell.angle_alpha   90.00
_cell.angle_beta   90.00
_cell.angle_gamma   90.00
#
_symmetry.space_group_name_H-M   'P 1'
#
loop_
_entity.id
_entity.type
_entity.pdbx_description
1 polymer ?
#
loop_
_entity_poly.entity_id
_entity_poly.type
_entity_poly.pdbx_seq_one_letter_code
_entity_poly.pdbx_strand_id
1 'polypeptide(L)'
;MFIKIRRDTLIILILAFVLILSGRAMSYVAFASSNSTDEGIPIAGVMIKGNDIIPTSTIKANVESAGFRDGSYINGNTLITSQRQLLLEDAKNNAEQMVKKSTIPGTSIAPINAVDVQVDENTGNVVVTVVEDFSILQTNATNTTNSSLNYEGTSESG
;
A
#
# COMPACT_ATOMS: atom_id res chain seq x y z
N MET A 1 -15.00 -14.59 -61.93
CA MET A 1 -16.47 -14.69 -61.88
C MET A 1 -17.01 -13.35 -61.42
N PHE A 2 -17.42 -12.49 -62.36
CA PHE A 2 -17.97 -11.18 -62.02
C PHE A 2 -19.46 -11.33 -61.73
N ILE A 3 -19.81 -11.19 -60.46
CA ILE A 3 -21.20 -11.17 -60.01
C ILE A 3 -21.85 -9.88 -60.57
N LYS A 4 -22.80 -10.03 -61.50
CA LYS A 4 -23.64 -8.94 -62.03
C LYS A 4 -24.74 -8.64 -61.01
N ILE A 5 -24.54 -7.61 -60.18
CA ILE A 5 -25.54 -7.13 -59.22
C ILE A 5 -26.27 -5.92 -59.80
N ARG A 6 -27.58 -5.82 -59.58
CA ARG A 6 -28.37 -4.64 -59.95
C ARG A 6 -28.02 -3.48 -59.02
N ARG A 7 -28.01 -2.25 -59.56
CA ARG A 7 -27.59 -1.04 -58.83
C ARG A 7 -28.33 -0.85 -57.50
N ASP A 8 -29.63 -1.16 -57.46
CA ASP A 8 -30.44 -1.03 -56.24
C ASP A 8 -30.04 -2.04 -55.15
N THR A 9 -29.70 -3.27 -55.53
CA THR A 9 -29.17 -4.27 -54.59
C THR A 9 -27.73 -3.97 -54.15
N LEU A 10 -26.96 -3.22 -54.95
CA LEU A 10 -25.63 -2.76 -54.56
C LEU A 10 -25.73 -1.64 -53.51
N ILE A 11 -26.69 -0.72 -53.66
CA ILE A 11 -26.94 0.35 -52.70
C ILE A 11 -27.32 -0.21 -51.32
N ILE A 12 -28.22 -1.21 -51.28
CA ILE A 12 -28.65 -1.79 -50.00
C ILE A 12 -27.53 -2.53 -49.28
N LEU A 13 -26.65 -3.22 -50.02
CA LEU A 13 -25.49 -3.92 -49.46
C LEU A 13 -24.44 -2.95 -48.89
N ILE A 14 -24.17 -1.84 -49.58
CA ILE A 14 -23.25 -0.80 -49.10
C ILE A 14 -23.82 -0.13 -47.84
N LEU A 15 -25.11 0.19 -47.84
CA LEU A 15 -25.76 0.81 -46.68
C LEU A 15 -25.67 -0.09 -45.43
N ALA A 16 -25.97 -1.38 -45.59
CA ALA A 16 -25.86 -2.36 -44.51
C ALA A 16 -24.42 -2.50 -43.99
N PHE A 17 -23.43 -2.50 -44.89
CA PHE A 17 -22.02 -2.56 -44.52
C PHE A 17 -21.60 -1.34 -43.69
N VAL A 18 -21.99 -0.12 -44.09
CA VAL A 18 -21.68 1.12 -43.37
C VAL A 18 -22.34 1.15 -41.99
N LEU A 19 -23.58 0.66 -41.86
CA LEU A 19 -24.29 0.56 -40.58
C LEU A 19 -23.58 -0.39 -39.61
N ILE A 20 -23.17 -1.57 -40.07
CA ILE A 20 -22.43 -2.54 -39.25
C ILE A 20 -21.06 -1.98 -38.85
N LEU A 21 -20.36 -1.34 -39.79
CA LEU A 21 -19.05 -0.74 -39.54
C LEU A 21 -19.14 0.40 -38.51
N SER A 22 -20.18 1.24 -38.58
CA SER A 22 -20.40 2.35 -37.65
C SER A 22 -20.69 1.86 -36.23
N GLY A 23 -21.49 0.80 -36.07
CA GLY A 23 -21.76 0.22 -34.75
C GLY A 23 -20.50 -0.40 -34.11
N ARG A 24 -19.67 -1.08 -34.91
CA ARG A 24 -18.39 -1.62 -34.44
C ARG A 24 -17.40 -0.50 -34.14
N ALA A 25 -17.31 0.50 -35.01
CA ALA A 25 -16.47 1.68 -34.80
C ALA A 25 -16.85 2.38 -33.51
N MET A 26 -18.14 2.67 -33.27
CA MET A 26 -18.63 3.27 -32.01
C MET A 26 -18.19 2.47 -30.78
N SER A 27 -18.25 1.14 -30.84
CA SER A 27 -17.76 0.28 -29.75
C SER A 27 -16.24 0.43 -29.56
N TYR A 28 -15.46 0.46 -30.64
CA TYR A 28 -14.01 0.67 -30.57
C TYR A 28 -13.63 2.07 -30.08
N VAL A 29 -14.33 3.13 -30.51
CA VAL A 29 -14.08 4.47 -29.99
C VAL A 29 -14.53 4.57 -28.55
N ALA A 30 -15.59 3.88 -28.12
CA ALA A 30 -15.97 3.83 -26.71
C ALA A 30 -14.91 3.15 -25.85
N PHE A 31 -14.29 2.06 -26.33
CA PHE A 31 -13.18 1.40 -25.62
C PHE A 31 -11.85 2.16 -25.69
N ALA A 32 -11.58 2.89 -26.78
CA ALA A 32 -10.37 3.71 -26.91
C ALA A 32 -10.51 5.07 -26.20
N SER A 33 -11.73 5.60 -26.12
CA SER A 33 -12.10 6.81 -25.38
C SER A 33 -12.44 6.54 -23.93
N SER A 34 -12.64 5.28 -23.51
CA SER A 34 -12.56 4.92 -22.10
C SER A 34 -11.11 5.01 -21.68
N ASN A 35 -10.61 6.24 -21.58
CA ASN A 35 -9.62 6.52 -20.56
C ASN A 35 -10.23 5.97 -19.27
N SER A 36 -9.52 5.07 -18.63
CA SER A 36 -9.81 4.51 -17.31
C SER A 36 -9.69 5.58 -16.23
N THR A 37 -10.43 6.66 -16.40
CA THR A 37 -10.59 7.82 -15.54
C THR A 37 -12.07 7.87 -15.13
N ASP A 38 -12.57 6.77 -14.57
CA ASP A 38 -13.41 6.87 -13.37
C ASP A 38 -12.42 6.99 -12.20
N GLU A 39 -11.97 8.23 -12.04
CA GLU A 39 -10.74 8.76 -11.46
C GLU A 39 -10.54 8.37 -9.99
N GLY A 40 -10.03 7.17 -9.77
CA GLY A 40 -9.47 6.82 -8.48
C GLY A 40 -8.21 7.64 -8.19
N ILE A 41 -8.11 8.24 -7.02
CA ILE A 41 -6.92 8.97 -6.59
C ILE A 41 -5.88 7.91 -6.19
N PRO A 42 -4.75 7.80 -6.91
CA PRO A 42 -3.77 6.77 -6.65
C PRO A 42 -3.12 7.00 -5.29
N ILE A 43 -2.78 5.92 -4.59
CA ILE A 43 -1.98 6.05 -3.38
C ILE A 43 -0.59 6.58 -3.78
N ALA A 44 -0.29 7.81 -3.39
CA ALA A 44 0.96 8.50 -3.71
C ALA A 44 2.13 8.02 -2.82
N GLY A 45 1.81 7.56 -1.61
CA GLY A 45 2.80 7.01 -0.69
C GLY A 45 2.29 6.90 0.74
N VAL A 46 3.11 6.23 1.56
CA VAL A 46 2.88 6.06 3.00
C VAL A 46 3.98 6.80 3.76
N MET A 47 3.58 7.76 4.59
CA MET A 47 4.44 8.53 5.49
C MET A 47 4.25 8.05 6.93
N ILE A 48 5.32 7.57 7.55
CA ILE A 48 5.31 7.11 8.94
C ILE A 48 5.87 8.22 9.84
N LYS A 49 5.22 8.48 10.97
CA LYS A 49 5.63 9.44 12.00
C LYS A 49 5.56 8.82 13.39
N GLY A 50 6.49 9.20 14.26
CA GLY A 50 6.50 8.78 15.67
C GLY A 50 7.13 7.40 15.94
N ASN A 51 7.79 6.81 14.95
CA ASN A 51 8.57 5.59 15.14
C ASN A 51 9.98 5.91 15.68
N ASP A 52 10.49 5.06 16.56
CA ASP A 52 11.86 5.14 17.09
C ASP A 52 12.53 3.76 17.03
N ILE A 53 11.93 2.74 17.66
CA ILE A 53 12.50 1.39 17.75
C ILE A 53 12.18 0.56 16.50
N ILE A 54 10.92 0.59 16.04
CA ILE A 54 10.53 -0.18 14.86
C ILE A 54 10.93 0.63 13.61
N PRO A 55 11.64 0.01 12.66
CA PRO A 55 12.00 0.68 11.43
C PRO A 55 10.75 1.00 10.60
N THR A 56 10.78 2.16 9.95
CA THR A 56 9.70 2.64 9.07
C THR A 56 9.35 1.64 7.98
N SER A 57 10.30 0.84 7.50
CA SER A 57 10.09 -0.19 6.48
C SER A 57 9.15 -1.31 6.95
N THR A 58 9.25 -1.75 8.21
CA THR A 58 8.36 -2.77 8.77
C THR A 58 6.95 -2.24 8.91
N ILE A 59 6.80 -1.01 9.42
CA ILE A 59 5.48 -0.36 9.54
C ILE A 59 4.87 -0.16 8.16
N LYS A 60 5.66 0.35 7.20
CA LYS A 60 5.23 0.55 5.81
C LYS A 60 4.74 -0.74 5.18
N ALA A 61 5.47 -1.85 5.32
CA ALA A 61 5.06 -3.15 4.76
C ALA A 61 3.71 -3.63 5.32
N ASN A 62 3.43 -3.38 6.60
CA ASN A 62 2.15 -3.72 7.23
C ASN A 62 1.00 -2.84 6.72
N VAL A 63 1.24 -1.55 6.50
CA VAL A 63 0.28 -0.61 5.91
C VAL A 63 -0.02 -0.99 4.45
N GLU A 64 1.01 -1.34 3.68
CA GLU A 64 0.88 -1.83 2.30
C GLU A 64 0.11 -3.15 2.22
N SER A 65 0.30 -4.03 3.21
CA SER A 65 -0.44 -5.30 3.33
C SER A 65 -1.93 -5.07 3.61
N ALA A 66 -2.29 -3.98 4.29
CA ALA A 66 -3.67 -3.57 4.46
C ALA A 66 -4.31 -3.05 3.16
N GLY A 67 -3.51 -2.71 2.15
CA GLY A 67 -3.96 -2.30 0.82
C GLY A 67 -3.49 -0.91 0.39
N PHE A 68 -2.87 -0.14 1.29
CA PHE A 68 -2.33 1.19 0.98
C PHE A 68 -0.95 1.07 0.35
N ARG A 69 -0.92 0.61 -0.91
CA ARG A 69 0.31 0.38 -1.67
C ARG A 69 0.21 0.94 -3.07
N ASP A 70 1.36 1.10 -3.70
CA ASP A 70 1.49 1.49 -5.10
C ASP A 70 0.62 0.60 -6.00
N GLY A 71 -0.12 1.24 -6.91
CA GLY A 71 -1.10 0.59 -7.79
C GLY A 71 -2.48 0.36 -7.18
N SER A 72 -2.70 0.76 -5.93
CA SER A 72 -4.04 0.89 -5.34
C SER A 72 -4.54 2.32 -5.51
N TYR A 73 -5.86 2.50 -5.54
CA TYR A 73 -6.47 3.81 -5.72
C TYR A 73 -7.74 3.95 -4.88
N ILE A 74 -8.02 5.19 -4.49
CA ILE A 74 -9.19 5.57 -3.69
C ILE A 74 -10.25 6.07 -4.66
N ASN A 75 -11.42 5.41 -4.68
CA ASN A 75 -12.58 5.87 -5.41
C ASN A 75 -13.68 6.23 -4.41
N GLY A 76 -13.81 7.52 -4.10
CA GLY A 76 -14.68 8.02 -3.04
C GLY A 76 -14.36 7.36 -1.69
N ASN A 77 -15.34 6.67 -1.11
CA ASN A 77 -15.19 5.95 0.16
C ASN A 77 -14.62 4.53 0.04
N THR A 78 -14.12 4.12 -1.13
CA THR A 78 -13.65 2.75 -1.36
C THR A 78 -12.18 2.73 -1.75
N LEU A 79 -11.38 1.93 -1.04
CA LEU A 79 -10.03 1.57 -1.46
C LEU A 79 -10.12 0.37 -2.41
N ILE A 80 -9.68 0.58 -3.64
CA ILE A 80 -9.60 -0.47 -4.66
C ILE A 80 -8.15 -0.91 -4.78
N THR A 81 -7.92 -2.19 -4.50
CA THR A 81 -6.63 -2.85 -4.64
C THR A 81 -6.70 -3.88 -5.76
N SER A 82 -5.55 -4.44 -6.16
CA SER A 82 -5.52 -5.48 -7.20
C SER A 82 -6.23 -6.79 -6.84
N GLN A 83 -6.52 -7.02 -5.55
CA GLN A 83 -7.11 -8.27 -5.07
C GLN A 83 -8.51 -8.11 -4.47
N ARG A 84 -8.85 -6.91 -3.96
CA ARG A 84 -10.10 -6.65 -3.23
C ARG A 84 -10.49 -5.17 -3.27
N GLN A 85 -11.78 -4.93 -3.06
CA GLN A 85 -12.34 -3.60 -2.80
C GLN A 85 -12.79 -3.56 -1.35
N LEU A 86 -12.43 -2.50 -0.63
CA LEU A 86 -12.76 -2.33 0.77
C LEU A 86 -13.23 -0.90 1.04
N LEU A 87 -14.12 -0.71 2.00
CA LEU A 87 -14.42 0.63 2.49
C LEU A 87 -13.15 1.25 3.07
N LEU A 88 -12.94 2.55 2.82
CA LEU A 88 -11.75 3.27 3.25
C LEU A 88 -11.58 3.22 4.77
N GLU A 89 -12.70 3.29 5.50
CA GLU A 89 -12.72 3.17 6.95
C GLU A 89 -12.29 1.77 7.43
N ASP A 90 -12.81 0.71 6.80
CA ASP A 90 -12.38 -0.65 7.11
C ASP A 90 -10.91 -0.87 6.75
N ALA A 91 -10.42 -0.22 5.69
CA ALA A 91 -9.02 -0.29 5.28
C ALA A 91 -8.11 0.40 6.32
N LYS A 92 -8.51 1.58 6.84
CA LYS A 92 -7.81 2.28 7.92
C LYS A 92 -7.76 1.44 9.19
N ASN A 93 -8.90 0.90 9.64
CA ASN A 93 -8.98 0.05 10.81
C ASN A 93 -8.12 -1.22 10.67
N ASN A 94 -8.12 -1.86 9.49
CA ASN A 94 -7.25 -2.99 9.22
C ASN A 94 -5.76 -2.60 9.24
N ALA A 95 -5.40 -1.45 8.66
CA ALA A 95 -4.04 -0.94 8.68
C ALA A 95 -3.58 -0.68 10.12
N GLU A 96 -4.39 -0.04 10.96
CA GLU A 96 -4.07 0.17 12.38
C GLU A 96 -3.81 -1.13 13.11
N GLN A 97 -4.65 -2.15 12.90
CA GLN A 97 -4.47 -3.45 13.54
C GLN A 97 -3.21 -4.17 13.06
N MET A 98 -2.86 -4.06 11.77
CA MET A 98 -1.62 -4.64 11.24
C MET A 98 -0.39 -3.90 11.76
N VAL A 99 -0.45 -2.56 11.84
CA VAL A 99 0.64 -1.76 12.38
C VAL A 99 0.87 -2.03 13.86
N LYS A 100 -0.18 -2.16 14.68
CA LYS A 100 -0.06 -2.53 16.10
C LYS A 100 0.64 -3.87 16.32
N LYS A 101 0.56 -4.79 15.35
CA LYS A 101 1.22 -6.10 15.37
C LYS A 101 2.66 -6.08 14.85
N SER A 102 3.18 -4.91 14.44
CA SER A 102 4.56 -4.79 13.99
C SER A 102 5.49 -5.09 15.15
N THR A 103 6.39 -6.05 14.94
CA THR A 103 7.41 -6.39 15.93
C THR A 103 8.74 -5.76 15.60
N ILE A 104 9.58 -5.61 16.62
CA ILE A 104 10.98 -5.24 16.44
C ILE A 104 11.67 -6.38 15.68
N PRO A 105 12.38 -6.10 14.57
CA PRO A 105 13.06 -7.13 13.78
C PRO A 105 13.93 -8.04 14.64
N GLY A 106 13.80 -9.36 14.44
CA GLY A 106 14.52 -10.37 15.22
C GLY A 106 13.92 -10.67 16.60
N THR A 107 12.76 -10.09 16.94
CA THR A 107 12.06 -10.36 18.20
C THR A 107 10.56 -10.60 17.97
N SER A 108 9.87 -11.07 19.02
CA SER A 108 8.40 -11.17 19.07
C SER A 108 7.74 -10.01 19.81
N ILE A 109 8.49 -8.95 20.13
CA ILE A 109 8.01 -7.82 20.92
C ILE A 109 7.35 -6.81 19.98
N ALA A 110 6.09 -6.46 20.27
CA ALA A 110 5.30 -5.46 19.54
C ALA A 110 5.10 -4.21 20.43
N PRO A 111 5.98 -3.19 20.35
CA PRO A 111 5.93 -1.99 21.20
C PRO A 111 4.90 -0.94 20.82
N ILE A 112 4.08 -1.14 19.78
CA ILE A 112 3.15 -0.11 19.34
C ILE A 112 1.87 -0.15 20.19
N ASN A 113 1.62 0.91 20.96
CA ASN A 113 0.44 1.04 21.81
C ASN A 113 -0.73 1.68 21.05
N ALA A 114 -0.48 2.82 20.39
CA ALA A 114 -1.49 3.55 19.62
C ALA A 114 -1.02 3.81 18.19
N VAL A 115 -1.98 3.79 17.27
CA VAL A 115 -1.78 4.07 15.85
C VAL A 115 -2.96 4.90 15.40
N ASP A 116 -2.70 5.87 14.54
CA ASP A 116 -3.68 6.66 13.82
C ASP A 116 -3.32 6.69 12.34
N VAL A 117 -4.26 6.27 11.48
CA VAL A 117 -4.07 6.20 10.02
C VAL A 117 -4.97 7.23 9.34
N GLN A 118 -4.35 8.30 8.85
CA GLN A 118 -5.02 9.34 8.10
C GLN A 118 -4.73 9.19 6.61
N VAL A 119 -5.76 9.38 5.80
CA VAL A 119 -5.66 9.30 4.34
C VAL A 119 -6.21 10.60 3.78
N ASP A 120 -5.38 11.32 3.03
CA ASP A 120 -5.83 12.47 2.25
C ASP A 120 -6.43 11.96 0.95
N GLU A 121 -7.75 12.04 0.86
CA GLU A 121 -8.50 11.57 -0.30
C GLU A 121 -8.16 12.36 -1.55
N ASN A 122 -7.65 13.60 -1.46
CA ASN A 122 -7.34 14.44 -2.62
C ASN A 122 -5.95 14.14 -3.22
N THR A 123 -4.98 13.86 -2.36
CA THR A 123 -3.58 13.64 -2.77
C THR A 123 -3.17 12.18 -2.78
N GLY A 124 -3.96 11.30 -2.16
CA GLY A 124 -3.65 9.88 -2.00
C GLY A 124 -2.50 9.62 -1.03
N ASN A 125 -2.14 10.61 -0.20
CA ASN A 125 -1.08 10.48 0.78
C ASN A 125 -1.61 9.85 2.07
N VAL A 126 -0.96 8.79 2.53
CA VAL A 126 -1.34 8.07 3.75
C VAL A 126 -0.36 8.42 4.85
N VAL A 127 -0.84 9.04 5.93
CA VAL A 127 -0.04 9.41 7.09
C VAL A 127 -0.37 8.46 8.23
N VAL A 128 0.65 7.74 8.69
CA VAL A 128 0.54 6.79 9.81
C VAL A 128 1.32 7.36 10.98
N THR A 129 0.59 7.74 12.02
CA THR A 129 1.18 8.21 13.28
C THR A 129 1.18 7.06 14.27
N VAL A 130 2.34 6.78 14.85
CA VAL A 130 2.55 5.68 15.77
C VAL A 130 3.03 6.21 17.11
N VAL A 131 2.54 5.59 18.19
CA VAL A 131 3.02 5.81 19.55
C VAL A 131 3.56 4.50 20.07
N GLU A 132 4.88 4.43 20.24
CA GLU A 132 5.58 3.29 20.81
C GLU A 132 5.64 3.38 22.34
N ASP A 133 5.51 2.24 23.00
CA ASP A 133 5.69 2.05 24.43
C ASP A 133 6.99 1.29 24.69
N PHE A 134 7.94 1.98 25.30
CA PHE A 134 9.28 1.46 25.63
C PHE A 134 9.29 0.64 26.92
N SER A 135 8.23 0.73 27.74
CA SER A 135 8.19 0.07 29.06
C SER A 135 8.19 -1.46 28.95
N ILE A 136 7.76 -2.00 27.82
CA ILE A 136 7.77 -3.43 27.55
C ILE A 136 9.16 -3.98 27.22
N LEU A 137 10.12 -3.10 26.94
CA LEU A 137 11.51 -3.48 26.78
C LEU A 137 12.13 -3.68 28.17
N GLN A 138 12.10 -4.92 28.66
CA GLN A 138 12.87 -5.28 29.84
C GLN A 138 14.36 -5.10 29.53
N THR A 139 14.94 -4.00 30.02
CA THR A 139 16.39 -3.90 30.14
C THR A 139 16.82 -4.88 31.22
N ASN A 140 17.24 -6.08 30.84
CA ASN A 140 18.19 -6.81 31.66
C ASN A 140 19.49 -5.99 31.61
N ALA A 141 19.54 -4.93 32.41
CA ALA A 141 20.76 -4.21 32.69
C ALA A 141 21.64 -5.19 33.48
N THR A 142 22.38 -6.03 32.76
CA THR A 142 23.61 -6.57 33.32
C THR A 142 24.50 -5.36 33.54
N ASN A 143 24.46 -4.82 34.75
CA ASN A 143 25.53 -3.99 35.27
C ASN A 143 26.79 -4.83 35.10
N THR A 144 27.54 -4.59 34.03
CA THR A 144 28.90 -5.08 33.90
C THR A 144 29.69 -4.32 34.94
N THR A 145 29.67 -4.82 36.17
CA THR A 145 30.59 -4.41 37.21
C THR A 145 31.96 -4.79 36.66
N ASN A 146 32.68 -3.80 36.14
CA ASN A 146 34.09 -3.96 35.81
C ASN A 146 34.81 -4.28 37.12
N SER A 147 34.92 -5.56 37.44
CA SER A 147 35.78 -6.05 38.50
C SER A 147 37.21 -5.75 38.10
N SER A 148 37.72 -4.63 38.59
CA SER A 148 39.14 -4.29 38.56
C SER A 148 39.92 -5.45 39.19
N LEU A 149 40.63 -6.19 38.33
CA LEU A 149 41.60 -7.21 38.72
C LEU A 149 42.68 -6.52 39.57
N ASN A 150 42.62 -6.71 40.89
CA ASN A 150 43.75 -6.44 41.77
C ASN A 150 44.85 -7.43 41.42
N TYR A 151 45.85 -6.97 40.69
CA TYR A 151 47.10 -7.69 40.48
C TYR A 151 47.96 -7.49 41.73
N GLU A 152 47.88 -8.44 42.67
CA GLU A 152 48.86 -8.56 43.76
C GLU A 152 50.21 -8.97 43.15
N GLY A 153 51.06 -7.98 42.88
CA GLY A 153 52.45 -8.21 42.52
C GLY A 153 53.22 -8.68 43.74
N THR A 154 53.54 -9.97 43.78
CA THR A 154 54.55 -10.52 44.71
C THR A 154 55.91 -9.97 44.31
N SER A 155 56.43 -9.05 45.12
CA SER A 155 57.82 -8.60 45.09
C SER A 155 58.73 -9.71 45.65
N GLU A 156 59.44 -10.41 44.77
CA GLU A 156 60.64 -11.17 45.17
C GLU A 156 61.75 -10.19 45.52
N SER A 157 62.26 -10.29 46.75
CA SER A 157 63.46 -9.61 47.22
C SER A 157 64.19 -10.57 48.16
N GLY A 158 65.45 -10.90 47.82
CA GLY A 158 66.40 -11.60 48.71
C GLY A 158 66.91 -12.92 48.17
#